data_AF-A0ABD2M4C5-F1
#
_entry.id   AF-A0ABD2M4C5-F1
#
_cell.length_a   1.000
_cell.length_b   1.000
_cell.length_c   1.000
_cell.angle_alpha   90.00
_cell.angle_beta   90.00
_cell.angle_gamma   90.00
#
_symmetry.space_group_name_H-M   'P 1'
#
loop_
_entity.id
_entity.type
_entity.pdbx_description
1 polymer ?
#
loop_
_entity_poly.entity_id
_entity_poly.type
_entity_poly.pdbx_seq_one_letter_code
_entity_poly.pdbx_strand_id
1 'polypeptide(L)'
;MSDNREKAEEKMAKAIFISGDGWLSVFDLLEPSQLGLGIALVSHRSDFYVDEHFKTRRWALKPMEIKFKFEADGTNGMEIVNCDGNPLPIPQKTMPKKVVGFKSISIKYIDQNAIIFLQHFRQFFGSCPINLAINRPTDHTLKSILLNIWPMVAKNICAMQLPGCFVPSILNGCPSLRVVNAYSDGFFAAFSGR
;
A
#
# COMPACT_ATOMS: atom_id res chain seq x y z
N MET A 1 -36.27 0.20 -24.20
CA MET A 1 -34.99 -0.53 -24.35
C MET A 1 -34.25 -0.80 -23.03
N SER A 2 -34.70 -0.30 -21.87
CA SER A 2 -34.04 -0.51 -20.55
C SER A 2 -34.26 -1.91 -19.98
N ASP A 3 -35.47 -2.46 -20.12
CA ASP A 3 -35.91 -3.72 -19.50
C ASP A 3 -35.13 -4.96 -20.00
N ASN A 4 -34.58 -4.91 -21.22
CA ASN A 4 -33.79 -6.00 -21.79
C ASN A 4 -32.34 -6.03 -21.29
N ARG A 5 -31.79 -4.89 -20.87
CA ARG A 5 -30.41 -4.78 -20.36
C ARG A 5 -30.33 -5.31 -18.94
N GLU A 6 -31.30 -4.96 -18.10
CA GLU A 6 -31.42 -5.45 -16.73
C GLU A 6 -31.63 -6.98 -16.69
N LYS A 7 -32.49 -7.53 -17.57
CA LYS A 7 -32.66 -8.98 -17.74
C LYS A 7 -31.40 -9.69 -18.27
N ALA A 8 -30.60 -9.02 -19.10
CA ALA A 8 -29.33 -9.56 -19.59
C ALA A 8 -28.26 -9.56 -18.49
N GLU A 9 -28.18 -8.50 -17.68
CA GLU A 9 -27.30 -8.39 -16.52
C GLU A 9 -27.66 -9.44 -15.44
N GLU A 10 -28.96 -9.68 -15.21
CA GLU A 10 -29.43 -10.72 -14.28
C GLU A 10 -29.12 -12.15 -14.79
N LYS A 11 -29.25 -12.40 -16.10
CA LYS A 11 -28.84 -13.66 -16.74
C LYS A 11 -27.34 -13.90 -16.67
N MET A 12 -26.52 -12.88 -16.91
CA MET A 12 -25.06 -12.98 -16.77
C MET A 12 -24.65 -13.21 -15.31
N ALA A 13 -25.30 -12.54 -14.35
CA ALA A 13 -25.04 -12.73 -12.92
C ALA A 13 -25.37 -14.15 -12.43
N LYS A 14 -26.41 -14.79 -13.01
CA LYS A 14 -26.78 -16.20 -12.79
C LYS A 14 -25.85 -17.18 -13.50
N ALA A 15 -25.34 -16.86 -14.68
CA ALA A 15 -24.42 -17.73 -15.42
C ALA A 15 -23.02 -17.83 -14.79
N ILE A 16 -22.59 -16.81 -14.05
CA ILE A 16 -21.31 -16.79 -13.29
C ILE A 16 -21.49 -17.41 -11.88
N PHE A 17 -22.62 -18.08 -11.61
CA PHE A 17 -22.89 -18.71 -10.32
C PHE A 17 -22.09 -20.02 -10.17
N ILE A 18 -20.78 -19.88 -9.97
CA ILE A 18 -20.01 -20.86 -9.21
C ILE A 18 -20.42 -20.68 -7.75
N SER A 19 -20.76 -21.76 -7.04
CA SER A 19 -21.20 -21.70 -5.64
C SER A 19 -20.18 -20.95 -4.78
N GLY A 20 -20.65 -20.26 -3.73
CA GLY A 20 -19.77 -19.49 -2.84
C GLY A 20 -18.61 -20.31 -2.28
N ASP A 21 -18.85 -21.60 -2.02
CA ASP A 21 -17.86 -22.54 -1.48
C ASP A 21 -16.69 -22.80 -2.44
N GLY A 22 -16.94 -22.79 -3.76
CA GLY A 22 -15.90 -22.96 -4.77
C GLY A 22 -14.91 -21.79 -4.80
N TRP A 23 -15.42 -20.55 -4.67
CA TRP A 23 -14.57 -19.35 -4.61
C TRP A 23 -13.72 -19.26 -3.35
N LEU A 24 -14.26 -19.70 -2.20
CA LEU A 24 -13.52 -19.67 -0.93
C LEU A 24 -12.27 -20.56 -0.98
N SER A 25 -12.36 -21.73 -1.62
CA SER A 25 -11.20 -22.63 -1.79
C SER A 25 -10.11 -22.06 -2.70
N VAL A 26 -10.48 -21.24 -3.70
CA VAL A 26 -9.52 -20.52 -4.54
C VAL A 26 -8.82 -19.42 -3.74
N PHE A 27 -9.53 -18.77 -2.82
CA PHE A 27 -8.94 -17.73 -1.98
C PHE A 27 -7.90 -18.26 -1.00
N ASP A 28 -8.01 -19.52 -0.54
CA ASP A 28 -6.98 -20.17 0.28
C ASP A 28 -5.62 -20.28 -0.43
N LEU A 29 -5.61 -20.28 -1.77
CA LEU A 29 -4.40 -20.34 -2.60
C LEU A 29 -3.76 -18.96 -2.84
N LEU A 30 -4.47 -17.87 -2.52
CA LEU A 30 -4.07 -16.51 -2.84
C LEU A 30 -3.53 -15.77 -1.63
N GLU A 31 -2.58 -14.87 -1.86
CA GLU A 31 -2.07 -14.05 -0.77
C GLU A 31 -3.10 -13.00 -0.34
N PRO A 32 -3.13 -12.62 0.95
CA PRO A 32 -4.03 -11.57 1.45
C PRO A 32 -3.91 -10.23 0.69
N SER A 33 -2.73 -9.90 0.17
CA SER A 33 -2.50 -8.74 -0.70
C SER A 33 -3.20 -8.87 -2.04
N GLN A 34 -3.17 -10.04 -2.68
CA GLN A 34 -3.87 -10.30 -3.93
C GLN A 34 -5.38 -10.25 -3.74
N LEU A 35 -5.88 -10.81 -2.62
CA LEU A 35 -7.30 -10.77 -2.28
C LEU A 35 -7.78 -9.34 -1.98
N GLY A 36 -7.10 -8.63 -1.07
CA GLY A 36 -7.54 -7.32 -0.59
C GLY A 36 -7.28 -6.17 -1.56
N LEU A 37 -6.18 -6.21 -2.32
CA LEU A 37 -5.82 -5.14 -3.26
C LEU A 37 -6.26 -5.44 -4.69
N GLY A 38 -6.43 -6.72 -5.03
CA GLY A 38 -6.83 -7.15 -6.37
C GLY A 38 -8.30 -7.51 -6.43
N ILE A 39 -8.65 -8.67 -5.87
CA ILE A 39 -9.96 -9.29 -6.07
C ILE A 39 -11.09 -8.46 -5.45
N ALA A 40 -10.92 -7.98 -4.22
CA ALA A 40 -11.98 -7.26 -3.50
C ALA A 40 -12.44 -6.00 -4.23
N LEU A 41 -11.53 -5.35 -4.96
CA LEU A 41 -11.79 -4.04 -5.58
C LEU A 41 -12.46 -4.16 -6.95
N VAL A 42 -12.51 -5.37 -7.52
CA VAL A 42 -13.14 -5.63 -8.82
C VAL A 42 -14.63 -5.32 -8.78
N SER A 43 -15.36 -5.77 -7.75
CA SER A 43 -16.81 -5.57 -7.65
C SER A 43 -17.30 -5.65 -6.20
N HIS A 44 -18.48 -5.10 -5.93
CA HIS A 44 -19.14 -5.24 -4.61
C HIS A 44 -19.38 -6.72 -4.24
N ARG A 45 -19.59 -7.59 -5.24
CA ARG A 45 -19.75 -9.03 -5.02
C ARG A 45 -18.41 -9.69 -4.64
N SER A 46 -17.32 -9.26 -5.27
CA SER A 46 -15.96 -9.71 -4.93
C SER A 46 -15.56 -9.24 -3.54
N ASP A 47 -15.85 -7.98 -3.20
CA ASP A 47 -15.65 -7.42 -1.87
C ASP A 47 -16.41 -8.25 -0.83
N PHE A 48 -17.69 -8.58 -1.09
CA PHE A 48 -18.49 -9.44 -0.21
C PHE A 48 -17.85 -10.81 0.02
N TYR A 49 -17.41 -11.52 -1.03
CA TYR A 49 -16.80 -12.85 -0.86
C TYR A 49 -15.42 -12.77 -0.19
N VAL A 50 -14.62 -11.76 -0.51
CA VAL A 50 -13.33 -11.53 0.15
C VAL A 50 -13.58 -11.20 1.64
N ASP A 51 -14.59 -10.39 1.96
CA ASP A 51 -15.02 -10.13 3.32
C ASP A 51 -15.58 -11.38 4.01
N GLU A 52 -16.33 -12.24 3.30
CA GLU A 52 -16.86 -13.54 3.79
C GLU A 52 -15.70 -14.45 4.21
N HIS A 53 -14.73 -14.60 3.32
CA HIS A 53 -13.47 -15.31 3.55
C HIS A 53 -12.71 -14.72 4.74
N PHE A 54 -12.62 -13.38 4.83
CA PHE A 54 -12.00 -12.67 5.95
C PHE A 54 -12.84 -12.65 7.23
N LYS A 55 -14.14 -13.02 7.26
CA LYS A 55 -14.88 -13.09 8.55
C LYS A 55 -14.30 -14.14 9.47
N THR A 56 -13.67 -15.17 8.91
CA THR A 56 -13.08 -16.27 9.68
C THR A 56 -11.73 -15.90 10.30
N ARG A 57 -11.07 -14.81 9.88
CA ARG A 57 -9.72 -14.40 10.32
C ARG A 57 -9.45 -12.89 10.16
N ARG A 58 -8.86 -12.23 11.17
CA ARG A 58 -8.31 -10.86 11.01
C ARG A 58 -6.96 -10.93 10.30
N TRP A 59 -6.73 -10.09 9.29
CA TRP A 59 -5.50 -10.13 8.48
C TRP A 59 -4.78 -8.79 8.39
N ALA A 60 -3.47 -8.84 8.61
CA ALA A 60 -2.54 -7.80 8.21
C ALA A 60 -1.93 -8.18 6.85
N LEU A 61 -1.94 -7.24 5.91
CA LEU A 61 -1.28 -7.38 4.62
C LEU A 61 0.21 -7.67 4.82
N LYS A 62 0.77 -8.56 3.99
CA LYS A 62 2.20 -8.90 4.04
C LYS A 62 3.08 -7.66 3.78
N PRO A 63 4.38 -7.70 4.13
CA PRO A 63 5.28 -6.61 3.82
C PRO A 63 5.25 -6.28 2.32
N MET A 64 5.17 -4.99 2.02
CA MET A 64 5.07 -4.47 0.67
C MET A 64 5.94 -3.22 0.51
N GLU A 65 6.27 -2.91 -0.74
CA GLU A 65 7.14 -1.81 -1.09
C GLU A 65 6.51 -0.94 -2.18
N ILE A 66 6.48 0.38 -1.96
CA ILE A 66 6.19 1.38 -2.99
C ILE A 66 7.54 1.84 -3.56
N LYS A 67 7.79 1.55 -4.84
CA LYS A 67 9.04 1.89 -5.52
C LYS A 67 8.80 2.63 -6.82
N PHE A 68 9.86 3.23 -7.32
CA PHE A 68 9.89 3.88 -8.63
C PHE A 68 9.78 2.83 -9.74
N LYS A 69 8.98 3.12 -10.76
CA LYS A 69 8.86 2.33 -11.98
C LYS A 69 9.14 3.21 -13.19
N PHE A 70 10.06 2.77 -14.04
CA PHE A 70 10.31 3.40 -15.33
C PHE A 70 9.40 2.74 -16.37
N GLU A 71 8.52 3.52 -17.00
CA GLU A 71 7.65 3.03 -18.06
C GLU A 71 8.36 3.13 -19.41
N ALA A 72 7.98 2.26 -20.34
CA ALA A 72 8.61 2.19 -21.67
C ALA A 72 8.37 3.46 -22.53
N ASP A 73 7.33 4.23 -22.22
CA ASP A 73 6.99 5.50 -22.87
C ASP A 73 7.81 6.69 -22.34
N GLY A 74 8.76 6.44 -21.43
CA GLY A 74 9.59 7.47 -20.81
C GLY A 74 8.90 8.20 -19.66
N THR A 75 7.71 7.75 -19.24
CA THR A 75 7.06 8.29 -18.05
C THR A 75 7.59 7.61 -16.77
N ASN A 76 7.62 8.41 -15.71
CA ASN A 76 8.00 7.95 -14.37
C ASN A 76 6.73 7.64 -13.59
N GLY A 77 6.63 6.43 -13.08
CA GLY A 77 5.51 5.98 -12.28
C GLY A 77 5.93 5.38 -10.95
N MET A 78 4.93 4.96 -10.20
CA MET A 78 5.10 4.13 -9.02
C MET A 78 4.64 2.70 -9.30
N GLU A 79 5.24 1.76 -8.59
CA GLU A 79 4.75 0.39 -8.51
C GLU A 79 4.72 -0.05 -7.04
N ILE A 80 3.71 -0.85 -6.71
CA ILE A 80 3.62 -1.52 -5.42
C ILE A 80 4.05 -2.95 -5.66
N VAL A 81 4.97 -3.47 -4.87
CA VAL A 81 5.42 -4.87 -4.96
C VAL A 81 5.33 -5.58 -3.63
N ASN A 82 5.19 -6.90 -3.66
CA ASN A 82 5.31 -7.76 -2.49
C ASN A 82 6.81 -8.01 -2.15
N CYS A 83 7.06 -8.84 -1.12
CA CYS A 83 8.42 -9.21 -0.70
C CYS A 83 9.25 -9.88 -1.79
N ASP A 84 8.61 -10.59 -2.71
CA ASP A 84 9.24 -11.32 -3.81
C ASP A 84 9.49 -10.42 -5.04
N GLY A 85 9.10 -9.14 -4.95
CA GLY A 85 9.19 -8.19 -6.06
C GLY A 85 8.05 -8.29 -7.08
N ASN A 86 7.02 -9.10 -6.81
CA ASN A 86 5.87 -9.23 -7.69
C ASN A 86 4.96 -8.00 -7.58
N PRO A 87 4.47 -7.45 -8.71
CA PRO A 87 3.60 -6.29 -8.72
C PRO A 87 2.27 -6.59 -8.03
N LEU A 88 1.83 -5.63 -7.21
CA LEU A 88 0.55 -5.60 -6.55
C LEU A 88 -0.35 -4.54 -7.20
N PRO A 89 -1.65 -4.83 -7.35
CA PRO A 89 -2.60 -3.86 -7.90
C PRO A 89 -2.72 -2.62 -7.02
N ILE A 90 -2.85 -1.46 -7.65
CA ILE A 90 -3.08 -0.19 -6.95
C ILE A 90 -4.59 -0.06 -6.69
N PRO A 91 -5.03 -0.01 -5.43
CA PRO A 91 -6.43 0.13 -5.09
C PRO A 91 -7.04 1.44 -5.61
N GLN A 92 -8.03 1.32 -6.51
CA GLN A 92 -8.83 2.45 -7.00
C GLN A 92 -10.10 2.72 -6.16
N LYS A 93 -10.45 1.81 -5.25
CA LYS A 93 -11.63 1.91 -4.37
C LYS A 93 -11.22 1.77 -2.91
N THR A 94 -12.12 2.18 -2.02
CA THR A 94 -11.97 2.00 -0.57
C THR A 94 -11.74 0.54 -0.23
N MET A 95 -10.83 0.30 0.70
CA MET A 95 -10.41 -1.03 1.13
C MET A 95 -11.54 -1.81 1.81
N PRO A 96 -11.49 -3.15 1.76
CA PRO A 96 -12.41 -4.01 2.49
C PRO A 96 -12.34 -3.71 3.99
N LYS A 97 -13.50 -3.69 4.65
CA LYS A 97 -13.62 -3.27 6.06
C LYS A 97 -12.85 -4.15 7.05
N LYS A 98 -12.44 -5.36 6.62
CA LYS A 98 -11.80 -6.37 7.47
C LYS A 98 -10.28 -6.43 7.37
N VAL A 99 -9.67 -5.69 6.45
CA VAL A 99 -8.21 -5.49 6.48
C VAL A 99 -7.90 -4.68 7.73
N VAL A 100 -7.04 -5.19 8.62
CA VAL A 100 -6.68 -4.50 9.88
C VAL A 100 -5.38 -3.70 9.79
N GLY A 101 -4.69 -3.78 8.64
CA GLY A 101 -3.51 -2.99 8.32
C GLY A 101 -2.46 -3.79 7.56
N PHE A 102 -1.18 -3.43 7.75
CA PHE A 102 -0.03 -4.13 7.15
C PHE A 102 0.92 -4.63 8.24
N LYS A 103 1.70 -5.66 7.92
CA LYS A 103 2.83 -6.10 8.75
C LYS A 103 3.96 -5.08 8.72
N SER A 104 4.24 -4.51 7.55
CA SER A 104 5.15 -3.39 7.36
C SER A 104 4.98 -2.81 5.97
N ILE A 105 5.32 -1.54 5.79
CA ILE A 105 5.35 -0.88 4.48
C ILE A 105 6.71 -0.21 4.29
N SER A 106 7.32 -0.41 3.13
CA SER A 106 8.51 0.30 2.69
C SER A 106 8.11 1.33 1.64
N ILE A 107 8.35 2.62 1.90
CA ILE A 107 8.03 3.70 0.95
C ILE A 107 9.35 4.22 0.38
N LYS A 108 9.66 3.88 -0.87
CA LYS A 108 10.91 4.27 -1.57
C LYS A 108 10.72 5.37 -2.62
N TYR A 109 9.49 5.57 -3.09
CA TYR A 109 9.14 6.58 -4.09
C TYR A 109 7.77 7.18 -3.78
N ILE A 110 7.63 8.49 -4.01
CA ILE A 110 6.43 9.24 -3.68
C ILE A 110 6.10 10.17 -4.84
N ASP A 111 4.95 9.91 -5.46
CA ASP A 111 4.26 10.78 -6.40
C ASP A 111 2.81 11.00 -5.93
N GLN A 112 1.99 11.64 -6.77
CA GLN A 112 0.58 11.87 -6.46
C GLN A 112 -0.21 10.58 -6.24
N ASN A 113 0.10 9.53 -7.02
CA ASN A 113 -0.57 8.25 -6.89
C ASN A 113 -0.20 7.57 -5.57
N ALA A 114 1.05 7.70 -5.12
CA ALA A 114 1.52 7.14 -3.86
C ALA A 114 0.82 7.83 -2.69
N ILE A 115 0.61 9.14 -2.77
CA ILE A 115 -0.15 9.90 -1.77
C ILE A 115 -1.60 9.40 -1.71
N ILE A 116 -2.28 9.25 -2.85
CA ILE A 116 -3.67 8.74 -2.92
C ILE A 116 -3.74 7.33 -2.33
N PHE A 117 -2.81 6.46 -2.72
CA PHE A 117 -2.70 5.12 -2.15
C PHE A 117 -2.57 5.18 -0.64
N LEU A 118 -1.57 5.91 -0.11
CA LEU A 118 -1.34 6.01 1.34
C LEU A 118 -2.56 6.60 2.07
N GLN A 119 -3.28 7.55 1.47
CA GLN A 119 -4.51 8.11 2.04
C GLN A 119 -5.60 7.05 2.25
N HIS A 120 -5.77 6.11 1.32
CA HIS A 120 -6.71 4.99 1.50
C HIS A 120 -6.36 4.09 2.70
N PHE A 121 -5.10 4.10 3.14
CA PHE A 121 -4.65 3.31 4.29
C PHE A 121 -4.35 4.13 5.53
N ARG A 122 -4.75 5.40 5.58
CA ARG A 122 -4.45 6.30 6.70
C ARG A 122 -4.82 5.71 8.06
N GLN A 123 -5.97 5.04 8.14
CA GLN A 123 -6.47 4.43 9.38
C GLN A 123 -5.59 3.29 9.91
N PHE A 124 -4.77 2.68 9.05
CA PHE A 124 -3.96 1.51 9.39
C PHE A 124 -2.53 1.86 9.83
N PHE A 125 -2.07 3.08 9.54
CA PHE A 125 -0.74 3.49 9.97
C PHE A 125 -0.61 3.60 11.48
N GLY A 126 -1.71 3.74 12.22
CA GLY A 126 -1.70 3.83 13.69
C GLY A 126 -1.12 2.62 14.42
N SER A 127 -1.11 1.43 13.79
CA SER A 127 -0.69 0.16 14.39
C SER A 127 0.40 -0.58 13.61
N CYS A 128 0.89 -0.01 12.51
CA CYS A 128 1.81 -0.65 11.59
C CYS A 128 3.21 -0.02 11.66
N PRO A 129 4.30 -0.81 11.80
CA PRO A 129 5.66 -0.28 11.63
C PRO A 129 5.90 0.18 10.19
N ILE A 130 6.53 1.34 10.03
CA ILE A 130 6.76 1.98 8.72
C ILE A 130 8.26 2.16 8.50
N ASN A 131 8.75 1.67 7.35
CA ASN A 131 10.09 1.94 6.86
C ASN A 131 9.99 3.00 5.77
N LEU A 132 10.53 4.19 6.02
CA LEU A 132 10.51 5.30 5.07
C LEU A 132 11.89 5.46 4.46
N ALA A 133 12.03 5.19 3.17
CA ALA A 133 13.26 5.42 2.42
C ALA A 133 13.05 6.53 1.41
N ILE A 134 13.57 7.71 1.69
CA ILE A 134 13.45 8.83 0.78
C ILE A 134 14.69 8.80 -0.11
N ASN A 135 14.56 8.25 -1.32
CA ASN A 135 15.64 8.13 -2.29
C ASN A 135 15.60 9.28 -3.31
N ARG A 136 16.70 10.04 -3.45
CA ARG A 136 16.86 11.15 -4.40
C ARG A 136 15.67 12.13 -4.40
N PRO A 137 15.32 12.72 -3.25
CA PRO A 137 14.17 13.60 -3.20
C PRO A 137 14.43 14.91 -3.95
N THR A 138 13.45 15.33 -4.75
CA THR A 138 13.38 16.72 -5.21
C THR A 138 12.72 17.59 -4.13
N ASP A 139 12.91 18.91 -4.16
CA ASP A 139 12.24 19.84 -3.23
C ASP A 139 10.72 19.67 -3.23
N HIS A 140 10.14 19.38 -4.40
CA HIS A 140 8.71 19.09 -4.55
C HIS A 140 8.31 17.79 -3.83
N THR A 141 9.11 16.74 -3.98
CA THR A 141 8.89 15.46 -3.29
C THR A 141 8.99 15.63 -1.78
N LEU A 142 9.97 16.42 -1.28
CA LEU A 142 10.12 16.70 0.15
C LEU A 142 8.94 17.47 0.72
N LYS A 143 8.50 18.52 0.03
CA LYS A 143 7.33 19.28 0.43
C LYS A 143 6.09 18.38 0.47
N SER A 144 5.94 17.50 -0.52
CA SER A 144 4.82 16.55 -0.58
C SER A 144 4.87 15.54 0.57
N ILE A 145 6.05 15.02 0.90
CA ILE A 145 6.26 14.14 2.06
C ILE A 145 5.86 14.85 3.34
N LEU A 146 6.41 16.04 3.59
CA LEU A 146 6.20 16.79 4.82
C LEU A 146 4.74 17.20 5.02
N LEU A 147 4.06 17.62 3.95
CA LEU A 147 2.69 18.12 4.04
C LEU A 147 1.64 17.00 4.03
N ASN A 148 1.80 15.98 3.17
CA ASN A 148 0.75 15.00 2.92
C ASN A 148 0.97 13.66 3.63
N ILE A 149 2.22 13.23 3.78
CA ILE A 149 2.53 11.88 4.27
C ILE A 149 2.93 11.94 5.74
N TRP A 150 3.79 12.89 6.12
CA TRP A 150 4.33 13.03 7.46
C TRP A 150 3.26 13.02 8.57
N PRO A 151 2.15 13.79 8.46
CA PRO A 151 1.12 13.80 9.50
C PRO A 151 0.43 12.44 9.71
N MET A 152 0.54 11.53 8.74
CA MET A 152 -0.10 10.23 8.76
C MET A 152 0.82 9.13 9.30
N VAL A 153 2.12 9.21 9.00
CA VAL A 153 3.06 8.09 9.23
C VAL A 153 4.05 8.34 10.36
N ALA A 154 4.35 9.61 10.70
CA ALA A 154 5.51 9.98 11.54
C ALA A 154 5.58 9.23 12.88
N LYS A 155 4.43 9.00 13.54
CA LYS A 155 4.36 8.32 14.84
C LYS A 155 4.88 6.88 14.80
N ASN A 156 4.78 6.21 13.65
CA ASN A 156 5.05 4.79 13.50
C ASN A 156 6.21 4.49 12.53
N ILE A 157 6.94 5.53 12.09
CA ILE A 157 8.21 5.33 11.38
C ILE A 157 9.20 4.70 12.35
N CYS A 158 9.64 3.48 12.06
CA CYS A 158 10.63 2.76 12.85
C CYS A 158 12.03 2.80 12.24
N ALA A 159 12.12 2.92 10.91
CA ALA A 159 13.37 3.09 10.20
C ALA A 159 13.25 4.16 9.13
N MET A 160 14.31 4.95 8.97
CA MET A 160 14.40 6.01 7.97
C MET A 160 15.70 5.93 7.19
N GLN A 161 15.62 6.05 5.87
CA GLN A 161 16.76 6.28 5.00
C GLN A 161 16.61 7.66 4.37
N LEU A 162 17.56 8.55 4.62
CA LEU A 162 17.49 9.96 4.23
C LEU A 162 18.76 10.40 3.51
N PRO A 163 18.66 11.39 2.60
CA PRO A 163 19.86 12.07 2.12
C PRO A 163 20.56 12.77 3.28
N GLY A 164 21.89 12.87 3.25
CA GLY A 164 22.67 13.55 4.30
C GLY A 164 22.31 15.03 4.52
N CYS A 165 21.63 15.68 3.57
CA CYS A 165 21.15 17.05 3.70
C CYS A 165 19.83 17.19 4.47
N PHE A 166 19.24 16.09 4.97
CA PHE A 166 17.98 16.14 5.70
C PHE A 166 18.13 16.76 7.08
N VAL A 167 17.23 17.69 7.41
CA VAL A 167 17.31 18.49 8.64
C VAL A 167 16.99 17.62 9.87
N PRO A 168 17.82 17.63 10.92
CA PRO A 168 17.60 16.85 12.15
C PRO A 168 16.26 17.11 12.85
N SER A 169 15.69 18.31 12.67
CA SER A 169 14.42 18.71 13.30
C SER A 169 13.22 17.88 12.86
N ILE A 170 13.28 17.25 11.68
CA ILE A 170 12.23 16.32 11.22
C ILE A 170 12.20 15.06 12.09
N LEU A 171 13.35 14.61 12.61
CA LEU A 171 13.46 13.39 13.43
C LEU A 171 12.75 13.53 14.79
N ASN A 172 12.63 14.76 15.31
CA ASN A 172 11.94 15.04 16.58
C ASN A 172 10.44 14.68 16.55
N GLY A 173 9.86 14.48 15.36
CA GLY A 173 8.46 14.08 15.19
C GLY A 173 8.21 12.57 15.16
N CYS A 174 9.24 11.73 15.29
CA CYS A 174 9.14 10.27 15.11
C CYS A 174 9.48 9.49 16.40
N PRO A 175 8.53 9.32 17.34
CA PRO A 175 8.77 8.64 18.62
C PRO A 175 9.13 7.15 18.47
N SER A 176 8.73 6.50 17.38
CA SER A 176 9.02 5.07 17.14
C SER A 176 10.32 4.84 16.39
N LEU A 177 11.06 5.90 16.04
CA LEU A 177 12.24 5.82 15.20
C LEU A 177 13.40 5.16 15.94
N ARG A 178 13.93 4.07 15.37
CA ARG A 178 15.04 3.30 15.95
C ARG A 178 16.27 3.28 15.05
N VAL A 179 16.07 3.41 13.75
CA VAL A 179 17.14 3.30 12.75
C VAL A 179 17.09 4.52 11.84
N VAL A 180 18.21 5.22 11.73
CA VAL A 180 18.40 6.29 10.76
C VAL A 180 19.66 5.99 9.95
N ASN A 181 19.49 5.82 8.65
CA ASN A 181 20.61 5.68 7.72
C ASN A 181 20.67 6.93 6.86
N ALA A 182 21.73 7.72 7.03
CA ALA A 182 22.03 8.80 6.11
C ALA A 182 22.87 8.23 4.96
N TYR A 183 22.48 8.52 3.73
CA TYR A 183 23.35 8.30 2.58
C TYR A 183 23.72 9.66 2.01
N SER A 184 25.01 9.94 1.85
CA SER A 184 25.42 10.99 0.92
C SER A 184 25.36 10.39 -0.48
N ASP A 185 25.04 11.19 -1.49
CA ASP A 185 25.35 10.79 -2.86
C ASP A 185 26.86 10.49 -2.90
N GLY A 186 27.22 9.21 -2.83
CA GLY A 186 28.60 8.70 -2.86
C GLY A 186 29.16 7.97 -1.63
N PHE A 187 28.67 8.13 -0.40
CA PHE A 187 29.26 7.45 0.77
C PHE A 187 28.22 7.15 1.88
N PHE A 188 28.20 5.91 2.37
CA PHE A 188 27.41 5.52 3.53
C PHE A 188 27.99 6.16 4.79
N ALA A 189 27.20 6.96 5.49
CA ALA A 189 27.45 7.33 6.89
C ALA A 189 26.32 6.75 7.73
N ALA A 190 26.51 5.54 8.25
CA ALA A 190 25.62 4.95 9.23
C ALA A 190 25.76 5.72 10.55
N PHE A 191 24.71 6.43 10.97
CA PHE A 191 24.63 6.99 12.32
C PHE A 191 23.79 6.07 13.19
N SER A 192 24.43 5.40 14.15
CA SER A 192 23.72 4.72 15.24
C SER A 192 23.19 5.78 16.22
N GLY A 193 21.87 5.89 16.34
CA GLY A 193 21.21 6.77 17.30
C GLY A 193 21.42 6.33 18.76
N ARG A 194 21.51 7.31 19.65
CA ARG A 194 21.51 7.17 21.11
C ARG A 194 20.14 6.79 21.64
#